data_AF-A0A9X9I5R6-F1
#
_entry.id   AF-A0A9X9I5R6-F1
#
_cell.length_a   1.000
_cell.length_b   1.000
_cell.length_c   1.000
_cell.angle_alpha   90.00
_cell.angle_beta   90.00
_cell.angle_gamma   90.00
#
_symmetry.space_group_name_H-M   'P 1'
#
loop_
_entity.id
_entity.type
_entity.pdbx_description
1 polymer ?
#
loop_
_entity_poly.entity_id
_entity_poly.type
_entity_poly.pdbx_seq_one_letter_code
_entity_poly.pdbx_strand_id
1 'polypeptide(L)'
;MSDAERFKRIMGSVANFQKKHMGFYLHGKTNIAYGNDEKYKAWGSISWLCDSSLHDVREEDLRQAKLLKTEDMYTGKITVELLSGRQLSFQLSKAEDNGDGTVPTDSGCAPEGKVDGRIFIENGYDHQGSYGEEKSASRSSALFSILEFTARKG
;
A
#
# COMPACT_ATOMS: atom_id res chain seq x y z
N MET A 1 6.89 -2.00 30.25
CA MET A 1 7.00 -1.53 28.85
C MET A 1 5.68 -0.88 28.49
N SER A 2 5.70 0.39 28.10
CA SER A 2 4.52 1.13 27.62
C SER A 2 4.10 0.68 26.22
N ASP A 3 2.89 1.03 25.79
CA ASP A 3 2.43 0.77 24.43
C ASP A 3 3.31 1.46 23.38
N ALA A 4 3.81 2.67 23.67
CA ALA A 4 4.72 3.39 22.80
C ALA A 4 6.07 2.65 22.63
N GLU A 5 6.62 2.12 23.73
CA GLU A 5 7.85 1.32 23.68
C GLU A 5 7.63 0.00 22.93
N ARG A 6 6.48 -0.66 23.14
CA ARG A 6 6.10 -1.88 22.42
C ARG A 6 5.97 -1.61 20.92
N PHE A 7 5.28 -0.54 20.54
CA PHE A 7 5.12 -0.12 19.15
C PHE A 7 6.48 0.17 18.50
N LYS A 8 7.32 0.99 19.13
CA LYS A 8 8.67 1.32 18.64
C LYS A 8 9.51 0.07 18.40
N ARG A 9 9.46 -0.89 19.33
CA ARG A 9 10.19 -2.17 19.20
C ARG A 9 9.68 -2.98 18.00
N ILE A 10 8.36 -3.10 17.82
CA ILE A 10 7.77 -3.83 16.69
C ILE A 10 8.15 -3.16 15.37
N MET A 11 8.05 -1.83 15.27
CA MET A 11 8.44 -1.09 14.07
C MET A 11 9.92 -1.27 13.73
N GLY A 12 10.79 -1.33 14.75
CA GLY A 12 12.20 -1.66 14.55
C GLY A 12 12.40 -3.05 13.96
N SER A 13 11.68 -4.07 14.45
CA SER A 13 11.72 -5.42 13.90
C SER A 13 11.22 -5.48 12.44
N VAL A 14 10.12 -4.79 12.13
CA VAL A 14 9.57 -4.72 10.76
C VAL A 14 10.57 -4.07 9.82
N ALA A 15 11.17 -2.94 10.19
CA ALA A 15 12.15 -2.25 9.36
C ALA A 15 13.39 -3.12 9.09
N ASN A 16 13.88 -3.86 10.09
CA ASN A 16 15.00 -4.78 9.92
C ASN A 16 14.65 -5.95 9.00
N PHE A 17 13.45 -6.51 9.14
CA PHE A 17 12.95 -7.55 8.26
C PHE A 17 12.86 -7.06 6.81
N GLN A 18 12.25 -5.90 6.58
CA GLN A 18 12.12 -5.30 5.25
C GLN A 18 13.49 -5.05 4.60
N LYS A 19 14.45 -4.47 5.32
CA LYS A 19 15.81 -4.26 4.78
C LYS A 19 16.52 -5.56 4.42
N LYS A 20 16.33 -6.62 5.21
CA LYS A 20 16.98 -7.92 4.99
C LYS A 20 16.36 -8.69 3.82
N HIS A 21 15.07 -8.52 3.60
CA HIS A 21 14.31 -9.32 2.63
C HIS A 21 13.80 -8.53 1.42
N MET A 22 14.05 -7.21 1.35
CA MET A 22 13.73 -6.42 0.17
C MET A 22 14.43 -7.01 -1.05
N GLY A 23 13.67 -7.35 -2.08
CA GLY A 23 14.23 -7.90 -3.31
C GLY A 23 14.70 -9.35 -3.22
N PHE A 24 14.39 -10.08 -2.14
CA PHE A 24 14.67 -11.51 -2.11
C PHE A 24 13.69 -12.25 -3.03
N TYR A 25 14.18 -12.66 -4.19
CA TYR A 25 13.48 -13.56 -5.11
C TYR A 25 14.42 -14.69 -5.53
N LEU A 26 13.89 -15.90 -5.66
CA LEU A 26 14.69 -17.04 -6.08
C LEU A 26 14.98 -16.93 -7.57
N HIS A 27 16.27 -16.71 -7.90
CA HIS A 27 16.77 -16.64 -9.26
C HIS A 27 16.38 -17.90 -10.06
N GLY A 28 15.88 -17.70 -11.27
CA GLY A 28 15.40 -18.72 -12.20
C GLY A 28 14.10 -19.41 -11.78
N LYS A 29 13.50 -19.02 -10.64
CA LYS A 29 12.42 -19.76 -9.97
C LYS A 29 11.27 -18.87 -9.49
N THR A 30 11.26 -17.60 -9.87
CA THR A 30 10.23 -16.65 -9.43
C THR A 30 9.57 -16.01 -10.64
N ASN A 31 8.30 -16.36 -10.86
CA ASN A 31 7.39 -15.59 -11.68
C ASN A 31 6.48 -14.80 -10.75
N ILE A 32 6.07 -13.60 -11.15
CA ILE A 32 5.21 -12.73 -10.35
C ILE A 32 3.92 -12.43 -11.12
N ALA A 33 2.82 -12.30 -10.38
CA ALA A 33 1.56 -11.78 -10.88
C ALA A 33 1.08 -10.68 -9.93
N TYR A 34 0.59 -9.57 -10.46
CA TYR A 34 0.06 -8.48 -9.65
C TYR A 34 -1.08 -7.75 -10.38
N GLY A 35 -2.01 -7.20 -9.61
CA GLY A 35 -3.11 -6.39 -10.13
C GLY A 35 -2.68 -4.97 -10.47
N ASN A 36 -3.06 -4.51 -11.66
CA ASN A 36 -3.00 -3.13 -12.09
C ASN A 36 -4.34 -2.78 -12.75
N ASP A 37 -5.34 -2.49 -11.92
CA ASP A 37 -6.69 -2.22 -12.37
C ASP A 37 -7.14 -0.81 -11.94
N GLU A 38 -7.76 -0.08 -12.87
CA GLU A 38 -8.37 1.23 -12.60
C GLU A 38 -9.67 1.10 -11.78
N LYS A 39 -10.35 -0.04 -11.82
CA LYS A 39 -11.58 -0.28 -11.06
C LYS A 39 -11.30 -0.61 -9.60
N TYR A 40 -10.20 -1.30 -9.32
CA TYR A 40 -9.82 -1.72 -7.98
C TYR A 40 -8.73 -0.80 -7.42
N LYS A 41 -9.15 0.42 -7.07
CA LYS A 41 -8.26 1.46 -6.53
C LYS A 41 -7.68 1.07 -5.17
N ALA A 42 -6.39 1.32 -4.98
CA ALA A 42 -5.65 1.10 -3.74
C ALA A 42 -5.14 2.42 -3.15
N TRP A 43 -4.74 2.37 -1.88
CA TRP A 43 -4.21 3.52 -1.14
C TRP A 43 -2.69 3.66 -1.30
N GLY A 44 -2.20 3.73 -2.54
CA GLY A 44 -0.76 3.91 -2.80
C GLY A 44 -0.26 5.28 -2.35
N SER A 45 -1.09 6.29 -2.56
CA SER A 45 -0.94 7.67 -2.17
C SER A 45 -1.99 8.00 -1.12
N ILE A 46 -1.55 8.49 0.04
CA ILE A 46 -2.44 8.88 1.13
C ILE A 46 -2.35 10.38 1.31
N SER A 47 -3.44 11.10 1.01
CA SER A 47 -3.52 12.55 1.15
C SER A 47 -4.59 12.94 2.17
N TRP A 48 -4.31 13.99 2.94
CA TRP A 48 -5.28 14.64 3.82
C TRP A 48 -5.68 15.98 3.21
N LEU A 49 -6.95 16.11 2.84
CA LEU A 49 -7.51 17.28 2.18
C LEU A 49 -8.06 18.25 3.23
N CYS A 50 -7.54 19.47 3.26
CA CYS A 50 -8.06 20.51 4.15
C CYS A 50 -9.22 21.25 3.47
N ASP A 51 -10.27 21.55 4.23
CA ASP A 51 -11.41 22.36 3.78
C ASP A 51 -11.10 23.87 3.71
N SER A 52 -9.92 24.26 4.20
CA SER A 52 -9.49 25.64 4.39
C SER A 52 -8.18 25.92 3.65
N SER A 53 -7.92 27.19 3.33
CA SER A 53 -6.65 27.60 2.72
C SER A 53 -5.47 27.32 3.67
N LEU A 54 -4.43 26.67 3.16
CA LEU A 54 -3.17 26.41 3.89
C LEU A 54 -2.05 27.38 3.51
N HIS A 55 -2.31 28.41 2.70
CA HIS A 55 -1.26 29.29 2.15
C HIS A 55 -0.43 30.00 3.24
N ASP A 56 -1.03 30.30 4.38
CA ASP A 56 -0.42 30.94 5.54
C ASP A 56 0.02 29.94 6.63
N VAL A 57 -0.19 28.64 6.41
CA VAL A 57 0.10 27.58 7.39
C VAL A 57 1.45 26.95 7.05
N ARG A 58 2.39 27.02 7.98
CA ARG A 58 3.72 26.42 7.80
C ARG A 58 3.77 25.01 8.36
N GLU A 59 4.72 24.21 7.89
CA GLU A 59 4.87 22.82 8.33
C GLU A 59 5.14 22.72 9.84
N GLU A 60 5.94 23.64 10.39
CA GLU A 60 6.23 23.70 11.82
C GLU A 60 4.99 23.96 12.67
N ASP A 61 4.03 24.75 12.17
CA ASP A 61 2.79 25.05 12.87
C ASP A 61 1.91 23.78 12.93
N LEU A 62 1.89 22.99 11.86
CA LEU A 62 1.21 21.69 11.81
C LEU A 62 1.88 20.65 12.72
N ARG A 63 3.22 20.61 12.79
CA ARG A 63 3.96 19.69 13.68
C ARG A 63 3.70 19.95 15.16
N GLN A 64 3.34 21.18 15.52
CA GLN A 64 3.02 21.58 16.89
C GLN A 64 1.51 21.61 17.17
N ALA A 65 0.69 21.38 16.16
CA ALA A 65 -0.76 21.43 16.29
C ALA A 65 -1.28 20.34 17.21
N LYS A 66 -2.36 20.67 17.94
CA LYS A 66 -3.03 19.75 18.84
C LYS A 66 -4.15 19.03 18.08
N LEU A 67 -4.11 17.70 18.06
CA LEU A 67 -5.22 16.90 17.58
C LEU A 67 -6.42 17.06 18.54
N LEU A 68 -7.55 17.53 18.00
CA LEU A 68 -8.81 17.64 18.73
C LEU A 68 -9.56 16.31 18.68
N LYS A 69 -10.14 15.90 19.81
CA LYS A 69 -10.99 14.72 19.86
C LYS A 69 -12.38 15.10 19.37
N THR A 70 -12.75 14.58 18.21
CA THR A 70 -14.10 14.70 17.62
C THR A 70 -14.77 13.32 17.59
N GLU A 71 -16.09 13.29 17.45
CA GLU A 71 -16.85 12.02 17.39
C GLU A 71 -16.50 11.19 16.13
N ASP A 72 -16.07 11.84 15.06
CA ASP A 72 -15.80 11.25 13.74
C ASP A 72 -14.31 10.95 13.48
N MET A 73 -13.45 11.10 14.49
CA MET A 73 -11.98 11.01 14.35
C MET A 73 -11.48 9.68 13.75
N TYR A 74 -12.27 8.60 13.82
CA TYR A 74 -11.92 7.27 13.30
C TYR A 74 -12.49 6.97 11.91
N THR A 75 -13.11 7.96 11.27
CA THR A 75 -13.77 7.82 9.96
C THR A 75 -12.95 8.38 8.79
N GLY A 76 -11.68 8.73 9.06
CA GLY A 76 -10.83 9.45 8.10
C GLY A 76 -11.06 10.96 8.14
N LYS A 77 -11.58 11.51 9.24
CA LYS A 77 -11.67 12.95 9.49
C LYS A 77 -10.86 13.29 10.72
N ILE A 78 -10.10 14.38 10.67
CA ILE A 78 -9.39 14.89 11.85
C ILE A 78 -9.52 16.41 11.89
N THR A 79 -9.55 16.97 13.10
CA THR A 79 -9.41 18.40 13.31
C THR A 79 -8.19 18.66 14.18
N VAL A 80 -7.36 19.60 13.77
CA VAL A 80 -6.19 20.05 14.53
C VAL A 80 -6.33 21.53 14.86
N GLU A 81 -5.82 21.91 16.02
CA GLU A 81 -5.75 23.30 16.48
C GLU A 81 -4.30 23.77 16.45
N LEU A 82 -4.02 24.81 15.67
CA LEU A 82 -2.73 25.47 15.63
C LEU A 82 -2.48 26.25 16.93
N LEU A 83 -1.22 26.59 17.20
CA LEU A 83 -0.88 27.44 18.36
C LEU A 83 -1.56 28.82 18.33
N SER A 84 -1.91 29.32 17.15
CA SER A 84 -2.68 30.55 16.97
C SER A 84 -4.14 30.44 17.42
N GLY A 85 -4.62 29.23 17.77
CA GLY A 85 -6.02 28.92 18.06
C GLY A 85 -6.86 28.65 16.81
N ARG A 86 -6.28 28.78 15.61
CA ARG A 86 -6.95 28.44 14.35
C ARG A 86 -7.14 26.93 14.26
N GLN A 87 -8.36 26.49 13.96
CA GLN A 87 -8.68 25.09 13.72
C GLN A 87 -8.67 24.78 12.23
N LEU A 88 -8.14 23.62 11.87
CA LEU A 88 -8.09 23.09 10.51
C LEU A 88 -8.69 21.68 10.52
N SER A 89 -9.65 21.46 9.64
CA SER A 89 -10.27 20.15 9.45
C SER A 89 -9.72 19.50 8.19
N PHE A 90 -9.40 18.22 8.31
CA PHE A 90 -8.85 17.41 7.24
C PHE A 90 -9.69 16.16 7.02
N GLN A 91 -9.89 15.82 5.76
CA GLN A 91 -10.53 14.59 5.30
C GLN A 91 -9.51 13.75 4.54
N LEU A 92 -9.38 12.48 4.89
CA LEU A 92 -8.60 11.51 4.13
C LEU A 92 -9.17 11.45 2.70
N SER A 93 -8.30 11.52 1.70
CA SER A 93 -8.65 11.37 0.29
C SER A 93 -9.34 10.04 0.02
N LYS A 94 -9.82 9.77 -1.18
CA LYS A 94 -10.19 8.41 -1.58
C LYS A 94 -8.95 7.65 -2.06
N ALA A 95 -9.07 6.33 -2.21
CA ALA A 95 -8.10 5.54 -2.95
C ALA A 95 -8.19 5.91 -4.44
N GLU A 96 -7.06 6.25 -5.05
CA GLU A 96 -7.01 6.74 -6.44
C GLU A 96 -5.98 5.98 -7.29
N ASP A 97 -4.99 5.34 -6.67
CA ASP A 97 -3.96 4.61 -7.41
C ASP A 97 -4.50 3.28 -7.90
N ASN A 98 -4.05 2.85 -9.07
CA ASN A 98 -4.39 1.53 -9.59
C ASN A 98 -3.82 0.44 -8.69
N GLY A 99 -4.48 -0.72 -8.70
CA GLY A 99 -4.04 -1.88 -7.94
C GLY A 99 -5.06 -3.00 -8.01
N ASP A 100 -5.14 -3.75 -6.92
CA ASP A 100 -6.14 -4.81 -6.70
C ASP A 100 -7.09 -4.47 -5.53
N GLY A 101 -7.23 -3.19 -5.19
CA GLY A 101 -8.06 -2.76 -4.06
C GLY A 101 -7.39 -2.87 -2.69
N THR A 102 -6.22 -3.51 -2.59
CA THR A 102 -5.39 -3.54 -1.37
C THR A 102 -3.95 -3.14 -1.65
N VAL A 103 -3.32 -3.80 -2.61
CA VAL A 103 -1.93 -3.57 -3.02
C VAL A 103 -1.92 -2.60 -4.20
N PRO A 104 -1.28 -1.43 -4.08
CA PRO A 104 -1.12 -0.52 -5.21
C PRO A 104 -0.15 -1.10 -6.24
N THR A 105 -0.33 -0.74 -7.51
CA THR A 105 0.52 -1.14 -8.64
C THR A 105 2.00 -0.93 -8.33
N ASP A 106 2.38 0.19 -7.71
CA ASP A 106 3.76 0.51 -7.33
C ASP A 106 4.40 -0.53 -6.40
N SER A 107 3.61 -1.12 -5.51
CA SER A 107 4.08 -2.23 -4.66
C SER A 107 4.07 -3.55 -5.42
N GLY A 108 3.08 -3.77 -6.30
CA GLY A 108 2.96 -4.98 -7.11
C GLY A 108 4.12 -5.14 -8.10
N CYS A 109 4.54 -4.05 -8.74
CA CYS A 109 5.66 -4.01 -9.69
C CYS A 109 7.04 -3.93 -9.03
N ALA A 110 7.13 -3.78 -7.70
CA ALA A 110 8.40 -3.72 -6.98
C ALA A 110 9.40 -4.88 -7.22
N PRO A 111 8.98 -6.10 -7.62
CA PRO A 111 9.90 -7.18 -8.04
C PRO A 111 10.49 -7.00 -9.44
N GLU A 112 9.97 -6.09 -10.28
CA GLU A 112 10.51 -5.83 -11.63
C GLU A 112 11.99 -5.45 -11.57
N GLY A 113 12.79 -6.03 -12.46
CA GLY A 113 14.24 -5.88 -12.46
C GLY A 113 14.99 -6.63 -11.35
N LYS A 114 14.27 -7.30 -10.43
CA LYS A 114 14.83 -8.15 -9.36
C LYS A 114 14.51 -9.64 -9.57
N VAL A 115 13.54 -9.93 -10.42
CA VAL A 115 13.21 -11.28 -10.90
C VAL A 115 13.68 -11.44 -12.35
N ASP A 116 14.05 -12.67 -12.69
CA ASP A 116 14.42 -13.10 -14.06
C ASP A 116 13.35 -14.01 -14.69
N GLY A 117 12.23 -14.22 -13.99
CA GLY A 117 11.07 -14.94 -14.49
C GLY A 117 10.05 -14.05 -15.19
N ARG A 118 8.86 -14.63 -15.42
CA ARG A 118 7.72 -13.93 -16.03
C ARG A 118 7.07 -12.96 -15.05
N ILE A 119 6.57 -11.87 -15.60
CA ILE A 119 5.79 -10.86 -14.91
C ILE A 119 4.42 -10.82 -15.59
N PHE A 120 3.36 -11.08 -14.83
CA PHE A 120 1.98 -11.02 -15.28
C PHE A 120 1.31 -9.79 -14.66
N ILE A 121 0.91 -8.85 -15.51
CA ILE A 121 0.16 -7.67 -15.12
C ILE A 121 -1.31 -7.97 -15.37
N GLU A 122 -2.09 -8.02 -14.29
CA GLU A 122 -3.45 -8.57 -14.31
C GLU A 122 -4.49 -7.50 -13.95
N ASN A 123 -5.76 -7.77 -14.29
CA ASN A 123 -6.90 -6.94 -13.93
C ASN A 123 -8.14 -7.82 -13.74
N GLY A 124 -9.23 -7.21 -13.26
CA GLY A 124 -10.54 -7.83 -13.15
C GLY A 124 -10.84 -8.49 -11.80
N TYR A 125 -10.04 -8.22 -10.76
CA TYR A 125 -10.25 -8.78 -9.41
C TYR A 125 -9.85 -7.80 -8.30
N ASP A 126 -10.46 -7.98 -7.12
CA ASP A 126 -9.87 -7.48 -5.88
C ASP A 126 -8.83 -8.46 -5.32
N HIS A 127 -8.00 -7.99 -4.40
CA HIS A 127 -6.90 -8.74 -3.82
C HIS A 127 -7.34 -10.10 -3.25
N GLN A 128 -8.46 -10.14 -2.52
CA GLN A 128 -8.98 -11.34 -1.88
C GLN A 128 -9.56 -12.32 -2.91
N GLY A 129 -10.13 -11.80 -3.98
CA GLY A 129 -10.71 -12.55 -5.10
C GLY A 129 -9.71 -12.98 -6.17
N SER A 130 -8.44 -12.56 -6.09
CA SER A 130 -7.40 -12.81 -7.10
C SER A 130 -7.34 -14.27 -7.57
N TYR A 131 -7.47 -15.25 -6.68
CA TYR A 131 -7.52 -16.69 -7.01
C TYR A 131 -8.92 -17.32 -6.94
N GLY A 132 -9.95 -16.57 -6.55
CA GLY A 132 -11.28 -17.11 -6.23
C GLY A 132 -12.15 -17.43 -7.45
N GLU A 133 -11.99 -16.66 -8.53
CA GLU A 133 -12.87 -16.77 -9.69
C GLU A 133 -12.51 -17.95 -10.62
N GLU A 134 -13.53 -18.55 -11.25
CA GLU A 134 -13.34 -19.69 -12.18
C GLU A 134 -12.46 -19.31 -13.39
N LYS A 135 -12.46 -18.02 -13.77
CA LYS A 135 -11.63 -17.42 -14.82
C LYS A 135 -10.60 -16.41 -14.28
N SER A 136 -10.07 -16.67 -13.09
CA SER A 136 -9.02 -15.81 -12.52
C SER A 136 -7.75 -15.78 -13.38
N ALA A 137 -7.27 -14.57 -13.68
CA ALA A 137 -5.98 -14.36 -14.33
C ALA A 137 -4.84 -14.97 -13.49
N SER A 138 -4.87 -14.79 -12.17
CA SER A 138 -3.83 -15.31 -11.26
C SER A 138 -3.73 -16.83 -11.25
N ARG A 139 -4.86 -17.56 -11.39
CA ARG A 139 -4.86 -19.02 -11.58
C ARG A 139 -4.18 -19.43 -12.89
N SER A 140 -4.43 -18.68 -13.96
CA SER A 140 -3.82 -18.93 -15.27
C SER A 140 -2.31 -18.66 -15.24
N SER A 141 -1.89 -17.54 -14.66
CA SER A 141 -0.48 -17.18 -14.45
C SER A 141 0.26 -18.19 -13.56
N ALA A 142 -0.39 -18.67 -12.51
CA ALA A 142 0.16 -19.72 -11.64
C ALA A 142 0.34 -21.04 -12.40
N LEU A 143 -0.68 -21.50 -13.13
CA LEU A 143 -0.59 -22.72 -13.94
C LEU A 143 0.51 -22.62 -14.99
N PHE A 144 0.58 -21.49 -15.71
CA PHE A 144 1.66 -21.23 -16.67
C PHE A 144 3.03 -21.37 -16.00
N SER A 145 3.20 -20.76 -14.83
CA SER A 145 4.48 -20.77 -14.10
C SER A 145 4.89 -22.17 -13.68
N ILE A 146 3.92 -22.98 -13.22
CA ILE A 146 4.17 -24.40 -12.90
C ILE A 146 4.65 -25.15 -14.14
N LEU A 147 3.93 -25.02 -15.26
CA LEU A 147 4.29 -25.69 -16.51
C LEU A 147 5.68 -25.25 -17.00
N GLU A 148 5.96 -23.95 -17.00
CA GLU A 148 7.27 -23.40 -17.38
C GLU A 148 8.41 -23.97 -16.53
N PHE A 149 8.26 -23.96 -15.20
CA PHE A 149 9.32 -24.48 -14.31
C PHE A 149 9.50 -26.00 -14.43
N THR A 150 8.42 -26.75 -14.68
CA THR A 150 8.55 -28.20 -14.93
C THR A 150 9.22 -28.50 -16.27
N ALA A 151 8.95 -27.72 -17.31
CA ALA A 151 9.58 -27.88 -18.63
C ALA A 151 11.09 -27.58 -18.62
N ARG A 152 11.55 -26.66 -17.75
CA ARG A 152 12.99 -26.33 -17.58
C ARG A 152 13.82 -27.44 -16.91
N LYS A 153 13.18 -28.50 -16.39
CA LYS A 153 13.87 -29.66 -15.79
C LYS A 153 14.28 -30.75 -16.79
N GLY A 154 14.11 -30.51 -18.10
CA GLY A 154 14.72 -31.30 -19.18
C GLY A 154 15.97 -30.61 -19.70
#